data_AF-A0A421CU20-F1
#
_entry.id   AF-A0A421CU20-F1
#
_cell.length_a   1.000
_cell.length_b   1.000
_cell.length_c   1.000
_cell.angle_alpha   90.00
_cell.angle_beta   90.00
_cell.angle_gamma   90.00
#
_symmetry.space_group_name_H-M   'P 1'
#
loop_
_entity.id
_entity.type
_entity.pdbx_description
1 polymer ?
#
loop_
_entity_poly.entity_id
_entity_poly.type
_entity_poly.pdbx_seq_one_letter_code
_entity_poly.pdbx_strand_id
1 'polypeptide(L)'
;MSLKRKSTDLDPSNAENIPPQIDSDDERLNYIDWNCDQVRRRIRSFIESGEMKIGQFQDAIGVSSRSYLDFMGQNGRDKGSGSSTYINAARFFKKRELQGIKPPRKKRATKESKKNVAEKYDVSGIHLDGEEDQSVQVWDTCDVVRKKITAHLRDPDVTKAQFLRDIAKAAYPGTDKKLSGNLLTDFLSKRGANAGNTSSVFYAAYVFFEKLRIRDNKPKTKFREEMEAVWRHKGGFDCVTPFHKMVWITRGQQPYVDKYGMVRC
;
A
#
# COMPACT_ATOMS: atom_id res chain seq x y z
N MET A 1 -1.54 -0.68 -38.06
CA MET A 1 -1.60 0.68 -37.46
C MET A 1 -2.77 0.72 -36.48
N SER A 2 -2.51 0.93 -35.20
CA SER A 2 -3.55 0.92 -34.16
C SER A 2 -4.15 2.32 -34.01
N LEU A 3 -5.40 2.50 -34.46
CA LEU A 3 -6.14 3.75 -34.32
C LEU A 3 -6.48 3.98 -32.84
N LYS A 4 -5.74 4.88 -32.20
CA LYS A 4 -6.10 5.49 -30.91
C LYS A 4 -7.48 6.12 -31.04
N ARG A 5 -8.49 5.53 -30.39
CA ARG A 5 -9.80 6.19 -30.21
C ARG A 5 -9.61 7.40 -29.30
N LYS A 6 -9.87 8.58 -29.87
CA LYS A 6 -9.83 9.90 -29.26
C LYS A 6 -10.91 9.97 -28.16
N SER A 7 -10.55 10.47 -26.98
CA SER A 7 -11.47 10.74 -25.87
C SER A 7 -12.41 11.85 -26.30
N THR A 8 -13.70 11.56 -26.44
CA THR A 8 -14.74 12.59 -26.47
C THR A 8 -15.12 12.84 -25.03
N ASP A 9 -14.51 13.87 -24.45
CA ASP A 9 -14.98 14.46 -23.21
C ASP A 9 -16.40 14.98 -23.47
N LEU A 10 -17.36 14.57 -22.64
CA LEU A 10 -18.75 14.96 -22.74
C LEU A 10 -18.85 16.42 -22.27
N ASP A 11 -19.03 17.31 -23.24
CA ASP A 11 -19.35 18.72 -23.02
C ASP A 11 -20.79 18.83 -22.47
N PRO A 12 -21.00 19.40 -21.27
CA PRO A 12 -22.33 19.54 -20.65
C PRO A 12 -23.26 20.52 -21.37
N SER A 13 -22.84 21.15 -22.47
CA SER A 13 -23.64 22.11 -23.25
C SER A 13 -24.39 21.51 -24.45
N ASN A 14 -24.22 20.21 -24.76
CA ASN A 14 -24.88 19.60 -25.93
C ASN A 14 -26.18 18.86 -25.53
N ALA A 15 -27.34 19.42 -25.94
CA ALA A 15 -28.68 18.94 -25.60
C ALA A 15 -29.05 17.55 -26.19
N GLU A 16 -28.18 16.92 -26.98
CA GLU A 16 -28.40 15.57 -27.54
C GLU A 16 -27.79 14.43 -26.71
N ASN A 17 -27.13 14.70 -25.58
CA ASN A 17 -26.57 13.66 -24.69
C ASN A 17 -27.37 13.51 -23.38
N ILE A 18 -28.70 13.39 -23.46
CA ILE A 18 -29.48 12.98 -22.29
C ILE A 18 -29.32 11.46 -22.17
N PRO A 19 -28.68 10.95 -21.09
CA PRO A 19 -28.61 9.51 -20.86
C PRO A 19 -30.04 8.94 -20.85
N PRO A 20 -30.29 7.77 -21.47
CA PRO A 20 -31.64 7.19 -21.49
C PRO A 20 -32.15 7.08 -20.05
N GLN A 21 -33.30 7.68 -19.76
CA GLN A 21 -33.92 7.55 -18.44
C GLN A 21 -34.41 6.12 -18.28
N ILE A 22 -33.64 5.31 -17.55
CA ILE A 22 -34.02 3.94 -17.20
C ILE A 22 -35.02 4.02 -16.05
N ASP A 23 -36.20 3.45 -16.23
CA ASP A 23 -37.22 3.34 -15.19
C ASP A 23 -36.69 2.55 -13.98
N SER A 24 -37.13 2.89 -12.77
CA SER A 24 -36.85 2.10 -11.56
C SER A 24 -37.36 0.66 -11.66
N ASP A 25 -38.41 0.43 -12.45
CA ASP A 25 -39.03 -0.89 -12.63
C ASP A 25 -38.52 -1.64 -13.87
N ASP A 26 -37.44 -1.17 -14.51
CA ASP A 26 -36.84 -1.87 -15.65
C ASP A 26 -36.36 -3.27 -15.23
N GLU A 27 -36.91 -4.30 -15.88
CA GLU A 27 -36.65 -5.71 -15.59
C GLU A 27 -35.15 -6.07 -15.65
N ARG A 28 -34.36 -5.36 -16.45
CA ARG A 28 -32.90 -5.56 -16.55
C ARG A 28 -32.17 -5.23 -15.24
N LEU A 29 -32.77 -4.42 -14.37
CA LEU A 29 -32.22 -4.10 -13.05
C LEU A 29 -32.35 -5.28 -12.07
N ASN A 30 -33.19 -6.27 -12.35
CA ASN A 30 -33.35 -7.44 -11.49
C ASN A 30 -32.19 -8.45 -11.61
N TYR A 31 -31.39 -8.36 -12.66
CA TYR A 31 -30.23 -9.22 -12.86
C TYR A 31 -28.99 -8.63 -12.19
N ILE A 32 -28.56 -9.26 -11.08
CA ILE A 32 -27.36 -8.86 -10.34
C ILE A 32 -26.15 -9.61 -10.90
N ASP A 33 -25.34 -8.92 -11.71
CA ASP A 33 -24.14 -9.50 -12.33
C ASP A 33 -22.93 -9.63 -11.40
N TRP A 34 -23.03 -9.11 -10.17
CA TRP A 34 -21.88 -8.88 -9.31
C TRP A 34 -22.06 -9.45 -7.93
N ASN A 35 -21.05 -10.16 -7.44
CA ASN A 35 -21.05 -10.68 -6.08
C ASN A 35 -20.85 -9.57 -5.03
N CYS A 36 -21.01 -9.92 -3.75
CA CYS A 36 -20.96 -8.97 -2.64
C CYS A 36 -19.63 -8.20 -2.56
N ASP A 37 -18.50 -8.88 -2.78
CA ASP A 37 -17.17 -8.24 -2.79
C ASP A 37 -17.01 -7.24 -3.95
N GLN A 38 -17.59 -7.54 -5.11
CA GLN A 38 -17.59 -6.64 -6.27
C GLN A 38 -18.48 -5.42 -6.02
N VAL A 39 -19.67 -5.60 -5.46
CA VAL A 39 -20.56 -4.47 -5.09
C VAL A 39 -19.92 -3.59 -4.02
N ARG A 40 -19.35 -4.17 -2.95
CA ARG A 40 -18.61 -3.40 -1.93
C ARG A 40 -17.47 -2.57 -2.52
N ARG A 41 -16.69 -3.13 -3.46
CA ARG A 41 -15.62 -2.39 -4.16
C ARG A 41 -16.15 -1.23 -4.99
N ARG A 42 -17.30 -1.41 -5.67
CA ARG A 42 -17.95 -0.33 -6.43
C ARG A 42 -18.45 0.80 -5.52
N ILE A 43 -19.09 0.45 -4.40
CA ILE A 43 -19.51 1.44 -3.39
C ILE A 43 -18.30 2.26 -2.92
N ARG A 44 -17.20 1.61 -2.49
CA ARG A 44 -16.00 2.34 -2.03
C ARG A 44 -15.46 3.27 -3.11
N SER A 45 -15.33 2.78 -4.34
CA SER A 45 -14.82 3.59 -5.46
C SER A 45 -15.73 4.78 -5.79
N PHE A 46 -17.05 4.60 -5.71
CA PHE A 46 -18.04 5.65 -5.94
C PHE A 46 -17.97 6.74 -4.87
N ILE A 47 -17.92 6.38 -3.60
CA ILE A 47 -17.76 7.35 -2.51
C ILE A 47 -16.40 8.04 -2.56
N GLU A 48 -15.30 7.30 -2.78
CA GLU A 48 -13.94 7.85 -2.89
C GLU A 48 -13.79 8.83 -4.06
N SER A 49 -14.58 8.69 -5.12
CA SER A 49 -14.55 9.61 -6.26
C SER A 49 -15.03 11.03 -5.92
N GLY A 50 -15.84 11.14 -4.86
CA GLY A 50 -16.50 12.38 -4.46
C GLY A 50 -17.79 12.69 -5.22
N GLU A 51 -18.27 11.80 -6.08
CA GLU A 51 -19.56 11.99 -6.78
C GLU A 51 -20.75 12.09 -5.82
N MET A 52 -20.70 11.39 -4.68
CA MET A 52 -21.78 11.38 -3.69
C MET A 52 -21.22 11.08 -2.29
N LYS A 53 -21.77 11.74 -1.26
CA LYS A 53 -21.43 11.43 0.14
C LYS A 53 -22.13 10.13 0.58
N ILE A 54 -21.60 9.49 1.64
CA ILE A 54 -22.15 8.22 2.16
C ILE A 54 -23.65 8.34 2.49
N GLY A 55 -24.07 9.39 3.20
CA GLY A 55 -25.48 9.59 3.55
C GLY A 55 -26.38 9.74 2.31
N GLN A 56 -25.98 10.59 1.36
CA GLN A 56 -26.70 10.76 0.10
C GLN A 56 -26.81 9.45 -0.69
N PHE A 57 -25.77 8.61 -0.66
CA PHE A 57 -25.80 7.31 -1.30
C PHE A 57 -26.74 6.34 -0.59
N GLN A 58 -26.75 6.33 0.74
CA GLN A 58 -27.69 5.55 1.55
C GLN A 58 -29.14 5.91 1.24
N ASP A 59 -29.43 7.22 1.15
CA ASP A 59 -30.75 7.74 0.78
C ASP A 59 -31.11 7.33 -0.66
N ALA A 60 -30.17 7.46 -1.60
CA ALA A 60 -30.39 7.13 -3.01
C ALA A 60 -30.70 5.64 -3.26
N ILE A 61 -30.16 4.73 -2.43
CA ILE A 61 -30.45 3.29 -2.50
C ILE A 61 -31.52 2.84 -1.49
N GLY A 62 -32.09 3.76 -0.71
CA GLY A 62 -33.15 3.49 0.25
C GLY A 62 -32.75 2.55 1.38
N VAL A 63 -31.55 2.70 1.95
CA VAL A 63 -31.09 1.86 3.08
C VAL A 63 -30.69 2.70 4.28
N SER A 64 -30.90 2.15 5.48
CA SER A 64 -30.43 2.78 6.71
C SER A 64 -28.90 2.73 6.83
N SER A 65 -28.34 3.68 7.58
CA SER A 65 -26.90 3.68 7.87
C SER A 65 -26.43 2.40 8.56
N ARG A 66 -27.29 1.76 9.38
CA ARG A 66 -27.00 0.46 10.01
C ARG A 66 -26.83 -0.64 8.97
N SER A 67 -27.79 -0.79 8.06
CA SER A 67 -27.73 -1.81 6.98
C SER A 67 -26.50 -1.61 6.10
N TYR A 68 -26.20 -0.35 5.76
CA TYR A 68 -25.00 0.00 5.00
C TYR A 68 -23.72 -0.42 5.71
N LEU A 69 -23.55 -0.04 6.99
CA LEU A 69 -22.36 -0.37 7.77
C LEU A 69 -22.18 -1.88 7.95
N ASP A 70 -23.27 -2.59 8.24
CA ASP A 70 -23.24 -4.05 8.44
C ASP A 70 -22.85 -4.77 7.14
N PHE A 71 -23.32 -4.33 5.97
CA PHE A 71 -22.89 -4.88 4.69
C PHE A 71 -21.43 -4.53 4.39
N MET A 72 -21.04 -3.25 4.55
CA MET A 72 -19.70 -2.78 4.19
C MET A 72 -18.58 -3.32 5.10
N GLY A 73 -18.93 -3.72 6.32
CA GLY A 73 -18.03 -4.37 7.28
C GLY A 73 -17.83 -5.87 7.06
N GLN A 74 -18.68 -6.53 6.25
CA GLN A 74 -18.53 -7.95 5.93
C GLN A 74 -17.43 -8.21 4.89
N ASN A 75 -16.91 -9.44 4.88
CA ASN A 75 -15.89 -9.93 3.95
C ASN A 75 -16.26 -11.32 3.42
N GLY A 76 -15.99 -11.56 2.13
CA GLY A 76 -16.25 -12.82 1.45
C GLY A 76 -17.14 -12.66 0.22
N ARG A 77 -16.94 -13.52 -0.77
CA ARG A 77 -17.53 -13.42 -2.12
C ARG A 77 -19.03 -13.17 -2.09
N ASP A 78 -19.76 -13.98 -1.32
CA ASP A 78 -21.22 -13.98 -1.27
C ASP A 78 -21.76 -13.59 0.13
N LYS A 79 -20.86 -13.12 1.02
CA LYS A 79 -21.23 -12.73 2.38
C LYS A 79 -21.99 -11.40 2.35
N GLY A 80 -23.29 -11.48 2.67
CA GLY A 80 -24.23 -10.36 2.61
C GLY A 80 -25.16 -10.36 1.40
N SER A 81 -25.28 -11.48 0.67
CA SER A 81 -26.12 -11.58 -0.54
C SER A 81 -27.61 -11.35 -0.29
N GLY A 82 -28.10 -11.61 0.92
CA GLY A 82 -29.47 -11.29 1.35
C GLY A 82 -29.65 -9.86 1.87
N SER A 83 -28.61 -9.01 1.86
CA SER A 83 -28.71 -7.64 2.34
C SER A 83 -29.45 -6.75 1.35
N SER A 84 -30.35 -5.90 1.86
CA SER A 84 -30.96 -4.84 1.05
C SER A 84 -29.93 -3.88 0.46
N THR A 85 -28.83 -3.63 1.19
CA THR A 85 -27.71 -2.80 0.69
C THR A 85 -27.06 -3.42 -0.53
N TYR A 86 -26.88 -4.74 -0.55
CA TYR A 86 -26.30 -5.44 -1.71
C TYR A 86 -27.20 -5.31 -2.94
N ILE A 87 -28.48 -5.67 -2.80
CA ILE A 87 -29.45 -5.70 -3.91
C ILE A 87 -29.66 -4.29 -4.47
N ASN A 88 -29.91 -3.31 -3.60
CA ASN A 88 -30.22 -1.94 -4.02
C ASN A 88 -28.98 -1.24 -4.60
N ALA A 89 -27.78 -1.46 -4.04
CA ALA A 89 -26.56 -0.92 -4.62
C ALA A 89 -26.23 -1.56 -5.97
N ALA A 90 -26.46 -2.87 -6.15
CA ALA A 90 -26.29 -3.53 -7.44
C ALA A 90 -27.22 -2.92 -8.50
N ARG A 91 -28.50 -2.75 -8.17
CA ARG A 91 -29.49 -2.06 -9.01
C ARG A 91 -29.05 -0.64 -9.37
N PHE A 92 -28.58 0.13 -8.39
CA PHE A 92 -28.09 1.49 -8.59
C PHE A 92 -26.93 1.55 -9.61
N PHE A 93 -25.93 0.68 -9.47
CA PHE A 93 -24.81 0.64 -10.41
C PHE A 93 -25.20 0.10 -11.78
N LYS A 94 -26.15 -0.86 -11.84
CA LYS A 94 -26.67 -1.38 -13.10
C LYS A 94 -27.44 -0.31 -13.87
N LYS A 95 -28.26 0.48 -13.18
CA LYS A 95 -28.96 1.64 -13.76
C LYS A 95 -27.97 2.62 -14.38
N ARG A 96 -26.90 2.95 -13.67
CA ARG A 96 -25.84 3.83 -14.18
C ARG A 96 -25.10 3.24 -15.38
N GLU A 97 -24.84 1.93 -15.37
CA GLU A 97 -24.24 1.23 -16.51
C GLU A 97 -25.15 1.28 -17.75
N LEU A 98 -26.45 1.03 -17.59
CA LEU A 98 -27.44 1.12 -18.66
C LEU A 98 -27.62 2.56 -19.18
N GLN A 99 -27.45 3.55 -18.32
CA GLN A 99 -27.39 4.97 -18.70
C GLN A 99 -26.08 5.36 -19.41
N GLY A 100 -25.14 4.43 -19.59
CA GLY A 100 -23.83 4.73 -20.18
C GLY A 100 -22.90 5.54 -19.28
N ILE A 101 -23.27 5.74 -18.00
CA ILE A 101 -22.45 6.45 -17.03
C ILE A 101 -21.34 5.52 -16.58
N LYS A 102 -20.13 5.79 -17.05
CA LYS A 102 -18.95 4.99 -16.71
C LYS A 102 -18.70 5.02 -15.20
N PRO A 103 -18.29 3.89 -14.60
CA PRO A 103 -17.97 3.85 -13.18
C PRO A 103 -16.83 4.82 -12.87
N PRO A 104 -16.88 5.54 -11.74
CA PRO A 104 -15.80 6.43 -11.35
C PRO A 104 -14.49 5.66 -11.27
N ARG A 105 -13.47 6.18 -11.94
CA ARG A 105 -12.11 5.71 -11.77
C ARG A 105 -11.51 6.41 -10.57
N LYS A 106 -10.85 5.65 -9.69
CA LYS A 106 -10.04 6.21 -8.61
C LYS A 106 -9.15 7.33 -9.18
N LYS A 107 -9.27 8.55 -8.63
CA LYS A 107 -8.48 9.70 -9.07
C LYS A 107 -7.01 9.29 -9.05
N ARG A 108 -6.37 9.29 -10.21
CA ARG A 108 -4.93 9.01 -10.31
C ARG A 108 -4.20 10.19 -9.68
N ALA A 109 -3.12 9.93 -8.95
CA ALA A 109 -2.20 10.96 -8.48
C ALA A 109 -1.88 11.92 -9.64
N THR A 110 -2.08 13.21 -9.41
CA THR A 110 -1.83 14.26 -10.40
C THR A 110 -0.34 14.31 -10.72
N LYS A 111 0.04 14.91 -11.86
CA LYS A 111 1.46 15.10 -12.18
C LYS A 111 2.15 15.92 -11.08
N GLU A 112 1.46 16.91 -10.54
CA GLU A 112 1.94 17.76 -9.46
C GLU A 112 2.20 16.98 -8.17
N SER A 113 1.26 16.13 -7.73
CA SER A 113 1.46 15.36 -6.49
C SER A 113 2.62 14.37 -6.63
N LYS A 114 2.81 13.77 -7.81
CA LYS A 114 3.98 12.92 -8.08
C LYS A 114 5.31 13.68 -8.03
N LYS A 115 5.34 14.91 -8.54
CA LYS A 115 6.54 15.76 -8.51
C LYS A 115 6.88 16.16 -7.07
N ASN A 116 5.88 16.62 -6.32
CA ASN A 116 6.05 16.99 -4.91
C ASN A 116 6.53 15.81 -4.06
N VAL A 117 6.02 14.60 -4.30
CA VAL A 117 6.51 13.38 -3.62
C VAL A 117 7.96 13.06 -3.99
N ALA A 118 8.31 13.16 -5.27
CA ALA A 118 9.66 12.89 -5.73
C ALA A 118 10.68 13.85 -5.09
N GLU A 119 10.35 15.14 -5.00
CA GLU A 119 11.18 16.15 -4.32
C GLU A 119 11.22 15.90 -2.80
N LYS A 120 10.05 15.65 -2.18
CA LYS A 120 9.93 15.37 -0.73
C LYS A 120 10.79 14.18 -0.28
N TYR A 121 10.99 13.18 -1.14
CA TYR A 121 11.76 11.99 -0.82
C TYR A 121 13.07 11.86 -1.61
N ASP A 122 13.54 12.95 -2.23
CA ASP A 122 14.82 12.93 -2.91
C ASP A 122 15.97 12.79 -1.91
N VAL A 123 16.81 11.79 -2.14
CA VAL A 123 18.00 11.45 -1.35
C VAL A 123 19.26 11.37 -2.22
N SER A 124 19.18 11.81 -3.48
CA SER A 124 20.27 11.68 -4.45
C SER A 124 21.53 12.47 -4.07
N GLY A 125 21.40 13.54 -3.29
CA GLY A 125 22.53 14.34 -2.79
C GLY A 125 23.20 13.81 -1.51
N ILE A 126 22.70 12.72 -0.93
CA ILE A 126 23.28 12.12 0.30
C ILE A 126 23.99 10.83 -0.04
N HIS A 127 25.25 10.77 0.37
CA HIS A 127 26.12 9.60 0.26
C HIS A 127 26.32 8.95 1.63
N LEU A 128 26.29 7.62 1.68
CA LEU A 128 26.61 6.84 2.88
C LEU A 128 27.90 6.05 2.69
N ASP A 129 28.67 5.89 3.76
CA ASP A 129 29.87 5.05 3.74
C ASP A 129 29.52 3.59 3.38
N GLY A 130 30.20 3.04 2.36
CA GLY A 130 29.98 1.68 1.87
C GLY A 130 28.82 1.54 0.88
N GLU A 131 28.32 2.65 0.31
CA GLU A 131 27.24 2.63 -0.67
C GLU A 131 27.67 2.00 -2.01
N GLU A 132 28.89 2.27 -2.48
CA GLU A 132 29.46 1.72 -3.71
C GLU A 132 29.55 0.20 -3.67
N ASP A 133 30.01 -0.33 -2.53
CA ASP A 133 30.24 -1.75 -2.30
C ASP A 133 28.99 -2.47 -1.77
N GLN A 134 27.87 -1.76 -1.59
CA GLN A 134 26.64 -2.27 -0.97
C GLN A 134 26.88 -2.87 0.42
N SER A 135 27.83 -2.29 1.16
CA SER A 135 28.31 -2.72 2.47
C SER A 135 27.89 -1.77 3.61
N VAL A 136 26.91 -0.89 3.35
CA VAL A 136 26.38 0.07 4.32
C VAL A 136 25.93 -0.67 5.59
N GLN A 137 26.49 -0.25 6.73
CA GLN A 137 26.18 -0.87 8.02
C GLN A 137 24.75 -0.57 8.45
N VAL A 138 23.99 -1.64 8.68
CA VAL A 138 22.59 -1.58 9.11
C VAL A 138 22.52 -1.53 10.62
N TRP A 139 21.69 -0.67 11.21
CA TRP A 139 21.51 -0.68 12.66
C TRP A 139 20.06 -0.55 13.12
N ASP A 140 19.11 -0.73 12.21
CA ASP A 140 17.72 -0.94 12.58
C ASP A 140 17.40 -2.43 12.53
N THR A 141 16.52 -2.88 13.43
CA THR A 141 15.92 -4.20 13.33
C THR A 141 14.86 -4.25 12.22
N CYS A 142 14.50 -5.45 11.76
CA CYS A 142 13.45 -5.64 10.77
C CYS A 142 12.10 -5.05 11.23
N ASP A 143 11.78 -5.11 12.53
CA ASP A 143 10.55 -4.51 13.07
C ASP A 143 10.56 -2.97 12.97
N VAL A 144 11.70 -2.32 13.22
CA VAL A 144 11.83 -0.86 13.06
C VAL A 144 11.69 -0.46 11.60
N VAL A 145 12.35 -1.18 10.69
CA VAL A 145 12.23 -0.91 9.24
C VAL A 145 10.79 -1.12 8.75
N ARG A 146 10.10 -2.19 9.18
CA ARG A 146 8.68 -2.41 8.86
C ARG A 146 7.79 -1.25 9.33
N LYS A 147 8.03 -0.73 10.54
CA LYS A 147 7.31 0.45 11.06
C LYS A 147 7.57 1.69 10.19
N LYS A 148 8.81 1.95 9.79
CA LYS A 148 9.17 3.06 8.89
C LYS A 148 8.51 2.92 7.52
N ILE A 149 8.52 1.72 6.92
CA ILE A 149 7.84 1.44 5.64
C ILE A 149 6.34 1.69 5.77
N THR A 150 5.70 1.17 6.82
CA THR A 150 4.26 1.33 7.03
C THR A 150 3.89 2.80 7.23
N ALA A 151 4.70 3.56 7.97
CA ALA A 151 4.50 5.01 8.13
C ALA A 151 4.66 5.76 6.80
N HIS A 152 5.65 5.41 5.98
CA HIS A 152 5.87 6.01 4.67
C HIS A 152 4.71 5.72 3.70
N LEU A 153 4.19 4.49 3.70
CA LEU A 153 3.06 4.09 2.85
C LEU A 153 1.68 4.60 3.35
N ARG A 154 1.62 5.30 4.49
CA ARG A 154 0.39 6.00 4.92
C ARG A 154 0.19 7.32 4.18
N ASP A 155 1.24 7.87 3.57
CA ASP A 155 1.13 9.05 2.72
C ASP A 155 0.28 8.70 1.48
N PRO A 156 -0.86 9.37 1.24
CA PRO A 156 -1.76 9.05 0.15
C PRO A 156 -1.13 9.26 -1.23
N ASP A 157 -0.09 10.08 -1.35
CA ASP A 157 0.60 10.36 -2.61
C ASP A 157 1.72 9.35 -2.91
N VAL A 158 2.10 8.52 -1.93
CA VAL A 158 3.12 7.47 -2.09
C VAL A 158 2.48 6.14 -2.48
N THR A 159 2.97 5.54 -3.56
CA THR A 159 2.57 4.18 -3.96
C THR A 159 3.66 3.17 -3.62
N LYS A 160 3.29 1.91 -3.35
CA LYS A 160 4.26 0.81 -3.14
C LYS A 160 5.27 0.69 -4.29
N ALA A 161 4.82 0.89 -5.52
CA ALA A 161 5.68 0.81 -6.70
C ALA A 161 6.67 1.99 -6.79
N GLN A 162 6.25 3.19 -6.36
CA GLN A 162 7.14 4.35 -6.26
C GLN A 162 8.19 4.12 -5.17
N PHE A 163 7.74 3.73 -3.98
CA PHE A 163 8.63 3.40 -2.86
C PHE A 163 9.69 2.36 -3.24
N LEU A 164 9.30 1.28 -3.94
CA LEU A 164 10.26 0.25 -4.40
C LEU A 164 11.31 0.79 -5.39
N ARG A 165 10.94 1.76 -6.23
CA ARG A 165 11.90 2.44 -7.13
C ARG A 165 12.83 3.35 -6.34
N ASP A 166 12.29 4.10 -5.37
CA ASP A 166 13.06 5.05 -4.58
C ASP A 166 14.11 4.34 -3.72
N ILE A 167 13.72 3.26 -3.02
CA ILE A 167 14.68 2.49 -2.21
C ILE A 167 15.71 1.76 -3.07
N ALA A 168 15.33 1.27 -4.26
CA ALA A 168 16.28 0.61 -5.16
C ALA A 168 17.31 1.60 -5.70
N LYS A 169 16.87 2.80 -6.13
CA LYS A 169 17.74 3.88 -6.58
C LYS A 169 18.67 4.35 -5.46
N ALA A 170 18.16 4.44 -4.22
CA ALA A 170 18.92 4.92 -3.09
C ALA A 170 19.99 3.93 -2.59
N ALA A 171 19.73 2.63 -2.70
CA ALA A 171 20.60 1.59 -2.14
C ALA A 171 21.55 0.95 -3.17
N TYR A 172 21.24 1.08 -4.46
CA TYR A 172 22.01 0.47 -5.54
C TYR A 172 22.24 1.49 -6.67
N PRO A 173 22.89 2.63 -6.38
CA PRO A 173 23.16 3.65 -7.40
C PRO A 173 23.98 3.06 -8.55
N GLY A 174 23.68 3.48 -9.79
CA GLY A 174 24.39 3.00 -10.98
C GLY A 174 24.06 1.56 -11.42
N THR A 175 23.14 0.87 -10.74
CA THR A 175 22.70 -0.47 -11.14
C THR A 175 21.24 -0.48 -11.63
N ASP A 176 20.91 -1.46 -12.48
CA ASP A 176 19.52 -1.71 -12.93
C ASP A 176 18.71 -2.58 -11.96
N LYS A 177 19.14 -2.69 -10.70
CA LYS A 177 18.52 -3.56 -9.70
C LYS A 177 17.09 -3.11 -9.41
N LYS A 178 16.13 -4.01 -9.66
CA LYS A 178 14.71 -3.78 -9.41
C LYS A 178 14.23 -4.67 -8.26
N LEU A 179 13.47 -4.08 -7.34
CA LEU A 179 12.86 -4.81 -6.23
C LEU A 179 11.43 -5.21 -6.56
N SER A 180 11.07 -6.45 -6.19
CA SER A 180 9.75 -7.03 -6.45
C SER A 180 8.72 -6.63 -5.39
N GLY A 181 7.48 -6.38 -5.84
CA GLY A 181 6.34 -6.14 -4.94
C GLY A 181 5.97 -7.33 -4.04
N ASN A 182 6.25 -8.55 -4.50
CA ASN A 182 6.03 -9.76 -3.69
C ASN A 182 7.01 -9.80 -2.51
N LEU A 183 8.27 -9.42 -2.74
CA LEU A 183 9.30 -9.38 -1.70
C LEU A 183 8.97 -8.35 -0.61
N LEU A 184 8.43 -7.18 -1.00
CA LEU A 184 7.92 -6.20 -0.05
C LEU A 184 6.75 -6.75 0.77
N THR A 185 5.82 -7.44 0.12
CA THR A 185 4.64 -8.01 0.79
C THR A 185 5.04 -9.10 1.78
N ASP A 186 5.97 -9.99 1.39
CA ASP A 186 6.55 -11.00 2.27
C ASP A 186 7.34 -10.40 3.44
N PHE A 187 8.15 -9.35 3.21
CA PHE A 187 8.86 -8.69 4.29
C PHE A 187 7.90 -8.04 5.31
N LEU A 188 6.82 -7.43 4.83
CA LEU A 188 5.81 -6.77 5.67
C LEU A 188 4.92 -7.75 6.44
N SER A 189 4.75 -8.99 5.97
CA SER A 189 3.92 -10.00 6.65
C SER A 189 4.64 -10.67 7.84
N LYS A 190 5.98 -10.65 7.84
CA LYS A 190 6.83 -11.22 8.90
C LYS A 190 6.77 -10.40 10.19
N ARG A 191 7.14 -11.04 11.31
CA ARG A 191 7.19 -10.45 12.66
C ARG A 191 8.47 -10.87 13.37
N GLY A 192 9.05 -9.98 14.17
CA GLY A 192 10.25 -10.24 14.97
C GLY A 192 11.48 -9.48 14.50
N ALA A 193 12.38 -9.19 15.43
CA ALA A 193 13.48 -8.23 15.24
C ALA A 193 14.43 -8.60 14.07
N ASN A 194 14.65 -9.88 13.79
CA ASN A 194 15.49 -10.35 12.68
C ASN A 194 14.72 -11.06 11.55
N ALA A 195 13.38 -11.11 11.62
CA ALA A 195 12.59 -11.82 10.62
C ALA A 195 12.59 -11.06 9.29
N GLY A 196 13.29 -11.60 8.29
CA GLY A 196 13.48 -10.99 6.97
C GLY A 196 14.77 -10.18 6.83
N ASN A 197 15.74 -10.39 7.71
CA ASN A 197 17.02 -9.69 7.73
C ASN A 197 17.88 -9.86 6.47
N THR A 198 17.73 -10.97 5.74
CA THR A 198 18.43 -11.20 4.47
C THR A 198 17.70 -10.65 3.24
N SER A 199 16.54 -10.00 3.43
CA SER A 199 15.77 -9.43 2.33
C SER A 199 16.45 -8.20 1.74
N SER A 200 16.55 -8.13 0.42
CA SER A 200 17.04 -6.92 -0.26
C SER A 200 16.14 -5.70 0.00
N VAL A 201 14.84 -5.90 0.28
CA VAL A 201 13.93 -4.82 0.69
C VAL A 201 14.32 -4.26 2.07
N PHE A 202 14.78 -5.11 2.99
CA PHE A 202 15.19 -4.67 4.32
C PHE A 202 16.40 -3.75 4.24
N TYR A 203 17.47 -4.20 3.58
CA TYR A 203 18.67 -3.40 3.35
C TYR A 203 18.36 -2.10 2.59
N ALA A 204 17.66 -2.20 1.45
CA ALA A 204 17.40 -1.04 0.62
C ALA A 204 16.51 0.01 1.32
N ALA A 205 15.48 -0.44 2.05
CA ALA A 205 14.63 0.45 2.81
C ALA A 205 15.42 1.12 3.96
N TYR A 206 16.29 0.39 4.64
CA TYR A 206 17.15 0.96 5.67
C TYR A 206 18.05 2.07 5.11
N VAL A 207 18.78 1.80 4.02
CA VAL A 207 19.66 2.80 3.35
C VAL A 207 18.87 4.05 2.99
N PHE A 208 17.70 3.88 2.37
CA PHE A 208 16.82 5.00 2.02
C PHE A 208 16.38 5.84 3.23
N PHE A 209 15.92 5.20 4.31
CA PHE A 209 15.50 5.94 5.51
C PHE A 209 16.67 6.58 6.25
N GLU A 210 17.86 6.00 6.19
CA GLU A 210 19.05 6.58 6.79
C GLU A 210 19.49 7.84 6.03
N LYS A 211 19.47 7.80 4.68
CA LYS A 211 19.69 8.99 3.86
C LYS A 211 18.65 10.08 4.13
N LEU A 212 17.37 9.71 4.24
CA LEU A 212 16.32 10.65 4.62
C LEU A 212 16.56 11.28 6.00
N ARG A 213 17.04 10.51 6.98
CA ARG A 213 17.37 11.02 8.32
C ARG A 213 18.47 12.07 8.25
N ILE A 214 19.55 11.80 7.51
CA ILE A 214 20.69 12.72 7.34
C ILE A 214 20.25 14.00 6.62
N ARG A 215 19.54 13.86 5.49
CA ARG A 215 18.99 15.01 4.75
C ARG A 215 18.11 15.91 5.62
N ASP A 216 17.23 15.30 6.41
CA ASP A 216 16.30 16.02 7.28
C ASP A 216 16.97 16.52 8.58
N ASN A 217 18.29 16.31 8.77
CA ASN A 217 19.04 16.63 10.00
C ASN A 217 18.39 16.07 11.28
N LYS A 218 17.79 14.89 11.19
CA LYS A 218 17.12 14.25 12.34
C LYS A 218 18.15 13.56 13.24
N PRO A 219 18.08 13.76 14.57
CA PRO A 219 18.98 13.07 15.49
C PRO A 219 18.73 11.56 15.47
N LYS A 220 19.71 10.80 15.95
CA LYS A 220 19.54 9.36 16.19
C LYS A 220 18.49 9.15 17.29
N THR A 221 17.73 8.08 17.18
CA THR A 221 16.80 7.68 18.24
C THR A 221 17.57 6.97 19.35
N LYS A 222 17.06 6.97 20.59
CA LYS A 222 17.67 6.21 21.70
C LYS A 222 17.85 4.72 21.35
N PHE A 223 16.86 4.13 20.68
CA PHE A 223 16.95 2.74 20.22
C PHE A 223 18.09 2.53 19.21
N ARG A 224 18.35 3.53 18.35
CA ARG A 224 19.47 3.48 17.41
C ARG A 224 20.82 3.51 18.13
N GLU A 225 20.96 4.32 19.17
CA GLU A 225 22.18 4.36 20.00
C GLU A 225 22.40 3.03 20.74
N GLU A 226 21.33 2.42 21.27
CA GLU A 226 21.39 1.08 21.86
C GLU A 226 21.80 0.02 20.83
N MET A 227 21.23 0.06 19.62
CA MET A 227 21.57 -0.87 18.53
C MET A 227 23.04 -0.73 18.12
N GLU A 228 23.54 0.51 18.02
CA GLU A 228 24.95 0.77 17.75
C GLU A 228 25.81 0.17 18.87
N ALA A 229 25.52 0.43 20.15
CA ALA A 229 26.27 -0.14 21.26
C ALA A 229 26.32 -1.68 21.24
N VAL A 230 25.20 -2.32 20.92
CA VAL A 230 25.06 -3.78 20.90
C VAL A 230 25.77 -4.42 19.69
N TRP A 231 25.61 -3.85 18.50
CA TRP A 231 26.09 -4.44 17.25
C TRP A 231 27.45 -3.91 16.79
N ARG A 232 28.04 -2.93 17.50
CA ARG A 232 29.29 -2.26 17.09
C ARG A 232 30.41 -3.24 16.78
N HIS A 233 30.58 -4.24 17.65
CA HIS A 233 31.64 -5.24 17.52
C HIS A 233 31.43 -6.20 16.35
N LYS A 234 30.23 -6.25 15.77
CA LYS A 234 29.87 -7.12 14.63
C LYS A 234 29.79 -6.36 13.30
N GLY A 235 30.04 -5.05 13.29
CA GLY A 235 29.96 -4.23 12.08
C GLY A 235 28.52 -3.95 11.61
N GLY A 236 27.55 -3.96 12.53
CA GLY A 236 26.14 -3.72 12.24
C GLY A 236 25.27 -4.96 12.37
N PHE A 237 23.96 -4.75 12.19
CA PHE A 237 22.93 -5.78 12.22
C PHE A 237 23.15 -6.83 11.13
N ASP A 238 22.95 -8.10 11.48
CA ASP A 238 23.19 -9.22 10.58
C ASP A 238 22.19 -9.22 9.41
N CYS A 239 22.68 -8.94 8.21
CA CYS A 239 21.92 -8.96 6.95
C CYS A 239 22.21 -10.20 6.09
N VAL A 240 23.05 -11.13 6.55
CA VAL A 240 23.57 -12.24 5.75
C VAL A 240 23.08 -13.58 6.27
N THR A 241 23.06 -13.78 7.58
CA THR A 241 22.63 -15.05 8.17
C THR A 241 21.11 -15.12 8.26
N PRO A 242 20.44 -16.08 7.62
CA PRO A 242 18.98 -16.18 7.71
C PRO A 242 18.52 -16.46 9.15
N PHE A 243 17.43 -15.82 9.55
CA PHE A 243 16.86 -15.97 10.91
C PHE A 243 16.42 -17.41 11.27
N HIS A 244 16.19 -18.28 10.28
CA HIS A 244 15.77 -19.67 10.47
C HIS A 244 16.94 -20.67 10.48
N LYS A 245 18.19 -20.17 10.53
CA LYS A 245 19.38 -21.02 10.62
C LYS A 245 19.37 -21.78 11.95
N MET A 246 19.76 -23.06 11.90
CA MET A 246 19.89 -23.89 13.10
C MET A 246 20.99 -23.33 14.02
N VAL A 247 20.73 -23.36 15.32
CA VAL A 247 21.64 -22.88 16.36
C VAL A 247 21.98 -24.04 17.27
N TRP A 248 23.27 -24.19 17.60
CA TRP A 248 23.71 -25.16 18.60
C TRP A 248 23.48 -24.59 19.99
N ILE A 249 22.77 -25.34 20.84
CA ILE A 249 22.42 -24.95 22.20
C ILE A 249 22.81 -26.05 23.19
N THR A 250 23.16 -25.67 24.40
CA THR A 250 23.41 -26.64 25.48
C THR A 250 22.08 -27.27 25.91
N ARG A 251 22.12 -28.56 26.28
CA ARG A 251 20.93 -29.29 26.75
C ARG A 251 20.28 -28.55 27.92
N GLY A 252 19.02 -28.15 27.76
CA GLY A 252 18.23 -27.43 28.78
C GLY A 252 18.06 -25.94 28.53
N GLN A 253 18.81 -25.34 27.59
CA GLN A 253 18.59 -23.95 27.17
C GLN A 253 17.48 -23.83 26.12
N GLN A 254 16.83 -22.68 26.07
CA GLN A 254 15.86 -22.34 25.02
C GLN A 254 16.31 -21.07 24.30
N PRO A 255 16.66 -21.16 23.00
CA PRO A 255 17.11 -19.99 22.28
C PRO A 255 15.95 -19.05 22.05
N TYR A 256 16.17 -17.75 22.22
CA TYR A 256 15.22 -16.72 21.87
C TYR A 256 15.91 -15.54 21.17
N VAL A 257 15.16 -14.81 20.37
CA VAL A 257 15.64 -13.58 19.73
C VAL A 257 15.27 -12.39 20.61
N ASP A 258 16.26 -11.64 21.07
CA ASP A 258 16.02 -10.45 21.89
C ASP A 258 15.51 -9.26 21.05
N LYS A 259 15.17 -8.14 21.72
CA LYS A 259 14.67 -6.93 21.06
C LYS A 259 15.65 -6.32 20.06
N TYR A 260 16.94 -6.67 20.15
CA TYR A 260 18.01 -6.19 19.26
C TYR A 260 18.27 -7.16 18.11
N GLY A 261 17.50 -8.25 17.99
CA GLY A 261 17.63 -9.26 16.94
C GLY A 261 18.78 -10.24 17.14
N MET A 262 19.39 -10.27 18.33
CA MET A 262 20.41 -11.27 18.64
C MET A 262 19.77 -12.55 19.15
N VAL A 263 20.33 -13.68 18.73
CA VAL A 263 20.00 -14.98 19.30
C VAL A 263 20.71 -15.12 20.65
N ARG A 264 19.93 -15.35 21.70
CA ARG A 264 20.37 -15.61 23.07
C ARG A 264 20.02 -17.04 23.43
N CYS A 265 20.85 -17.70 24.23
CA CYS A 265 20.69 -19.08 24.72
C CYS A 265 20.91 -19.11 26.22
#